data_AF-A0A285PCG0-F1
#
_entry.id   AF-A0A285PCG0-F1
#
_cell.length_a   1.000
_cell.length_b   1.000
_cell.length_c   1.000
_cell.angle_alpha   90.00
_cell.angle_beta   90.00
_cell.angle_gamma   90.00
#
_symmetry.space_group_name_H-M   'P 1'
#
loop_
_entity.id
_entity.type
_entity.pdbx_description
1 polymer ?
#
loop_
_entity_poly.entity_id
_entity_poly.type
_entity_poly.pdbx_seq_one_letter_code
_entity_poly.pdbx_strand_id
1 'polypeptide(L)' 'MGAPRPELSQTARLLIEGSYIAIYEPKSYGVFIVAVVYGGRKPENWL' A
#
# COMPACT_ATOMS: atom_id res chain seq x y z
N MET A 1 -0.57 -7.71 -8.79
CA MET A 1 -0.26 -7.34 -7.39
C MET A 1 0.48 -6.01 -7.38
N GLY A 2 0.21 -5.18 -6.37
CA GLY A 2 0.67 -3.78 -6.25
C GLY A 2 2.18 -3.52 -6.33
N ALA A 3 2.53 -2.28 -6.67
CA ALA A 3 3.92 -1.85 -6.85
C ALA A 3 4.69 -1.83 -5.52
N PRO A 4 5.97 -2.25 -5.51
CA PRO A 4 6.80 -2.18 -4.32
C PRO A 4 7.07 -0.74 -3.90
N ARG A 5 7.22 -0.53 -2.59
CA ARG A 5 7.55 0.74 -1.93
C ARG A 5 8.69 0.52 -0.93
N PRO A 6 9.94 0.31 -1.42
CA PRO A 6 11.10 0.07 -0.55
C PRO A 6 11.36 1.20 0.45
N GLU A 7 10.87 2.40 0.19
CA GLU A 7 10.89 3.57 1.07
C GLU A 7 10.01 3.42 2.33
N LEU A 8 8.99 2.56 2.30
CA LEU A 8 8.14 2.25 3.46
C LEU A 8 8.64 1.02 4.22
N SER A 9 9.03 -0.02 3.48
CA SER A 9 9.63 -1.27 3.99
C SER A 9 10.14 -2.08 2.80
N GLN A 10 11.12 -2.97 3.02
CA GLN A 10 11.73 -3.81 1.97
C GLN A 10 10.71 -4.62 1.15
N THR A 11 9.56 -4.97 1.73
CA THR A 11 8.53 -5.79 1.06
C THR A 11 7.18 -5.09 0.92
N ALA A 12 7.07 -3.84 1.37
CA ALA A 12 5.82 -3.10 1.33
C ALA A 12 5.35 -2.89 -0.11
N ARG A 13 4.04 -2.98 -0.28
CA ARG A 13 3.33 -2.77 -1.54
C ARG A 13 2.07 -1.95 -1.28
N LEU A 14 1.61 -1.25 -2.32
CA LEU A 14 0.34 -0.51 -2.30
C LEU A 14 -0.70 -1.17 -3.18
N LEU A 15 -1.91 -1.31 -2.66
CA LEU A 15 -3.11 -1.59 -3.44
C LEU A 15 -4.03 -0.36 -3.37
N ILE A 16 -4.40 0.17 -4.52
CA ILE A 16 -5.27 1.36 -4.62
C ILE A 16 -6.63 0.87 -5.09
N GLU A 17 -7.66 1.12 -4.28
CA GLU A 17 -9.05 0.78 -4.58
C GLU A 17 -9.91 2.03 -4.38
N GLY A 18 -10.38 2.61 -5.48
CA GLY A 18 -11.06 3.90 -5.45
C GLY A 18 -10.21 4.99 -4.79
N SER A 19 -10.73 5.58 -3.71
CA SER A 19 -10.04 6.60 -2.92
C SER A 19 -9.30 6.06 -1.70
N TYR A 20 -9.09 4.75 -1.60
CA TYR A 20 -8.38 4.12 -0.49
C TYR A 20 -7.08 3.48 -0.96
N ILE A 21 -6.07 3.53 -0.10
CA ILE A 21 -4.77 2.94 -0.31
C ILE A 21 -4.55 1.93 0.82
N ALA A 22 -4.41 0.66 0.47
CA ALA A 22 -3.97 -0.39 1.38
C ALA A 22 -2.46 -0.57 1.25
N ILE A 23 -1.75 -0.37 2.36
CA ILE A 23 -0.33 -0.68 2.51
C ILE A 23 -0.23 -2.10 3.07
N TYR A 24 0.45 -2.98 2.36
CA TYR A 24 0.55 -4.38 2.76
C TYR A 24 1.93 -4.96 2.51
N GLU A 25 2.22 -6.04 3.23
CA GLU A 25 3.39 -6.87 3.01
C GLU A 25 2.96 -8.30 2.62
N PRO A 26 3.51 -8.86 1.53
CA PRO A 26 3.34 -10.28 1.25
C PRO A 26 4.10 -11.10 2.29
N LYS A 27 3.45 -12.13 2.84
CA LYS A 27 4.06 -13.17 3.67
C LYS A 27 3.94 -14.50 2.93
N SER A 28 4.73 -15.50 3.34
CA SER A 28 4.69 -16.85 2.73
C SER A 28 3.32 -17.52 2.83
N TYR A 29 2.51 -17.13 3.80
CA TYR A 29 1.19 -17.69 4.09
C TYR A 29 0.02 -16.77 3.73
N GLY A 30 0.26 -15.59 3.13
CA GLY A 30 -0.81 -14.64 2.81
C GLY A 30 -0.35 -13.19 2.74
N VAL A 31 -1.25 -12.27 3.09
CA VAL A 31 -1.00 -10.82 3.03
C VAL A 31 -1.26 -10.22 4.40
N PHE A 32 -0.30 -9.44 4.90
CA PHE A 32 -0.46 -8.64 6.11
C PHE A 32 -0.78 -7.19 5.72
N ILE A 33 -2.00 -6.73 6.06
CA ILE A 33 -2.41 -5.34 5.84
C ILE A 33 -1.87 -4.49 6.99
N VAL A 34 -0.90 -3.63 6.69
CA VAL A 34 -0.25 -2.75 7.67
C VAL A 34 -1.15 -1.56 8.00
N ALA A 35 -1.75 -0.96 6.97
CA ALA A 35 -2.64 0.18 7.10
C ALA A 35 -3.60 0.27 5.91
N VAL A 36 -4.78 0.83 6.15
CA VAL A 36 -5.69 1.30 5.10
C VAL A 36 -5.89 2.79 5.31
N VAL A 37 -5.53 3.58 4.30
CA VAL A 37 -5.56 5.03 4.37
C VAL A 37 -6.55 5.56 3.35
N TYR A 38 -7.33 6.56 3.72
CA TYR A 38 -8.15 7.31 2.77
C TYR A 38 -7.26 8.29 2.00
N GLY A 39 -7.08 8.02 0.72
CA GLY A 39 -6.34 8.83 -0.26
C GLY A 39 -7.15 9.95 -0.90
N GLY A 40 -8.37 10.26 -0.41
CA GLY A 40 -9.22 11.34 -0.96
C GLY A 40 -8.62 12.75 -0.94
N ARG A 41 -7.37 12.91 -0.50
CA ARG A 41 -6.49 14.00 -0.92
C ARG A 41 -5.53 13.44 -1.98
N LYS A 42 -5.80 13.69 -3.26
CA LYS A 42 -4.92 13.43 -4.44
C LYS A 42 -3.73 12.50 -4.15
N PRO A 43 -3.88 11.17 -4.29
CA PRO A 43 -2.83 10.18 -4.02
C PRO A 43 -1.55 10.40 -4.83
N GLU A 44 -1.70 10.97 -6.02
CA GLU A 44 -0.61 11.40 -6.92
C GLU A 44 0.35 12.42 -6.28
N ASN A 45 -0.06 13.10 -5.21
CA ASN A 45 0.76 14.06 -4.46
C ASN A 45 1.34 13.48 -3.16
N TRP A 46 1.13 12.18 -2.90
CA TRP A 46 1.71 11.51 -1.73
C TRP A 46 3.05 10.90 -2.15
N LEU A 47 4.03 11.77 -2.39
CA LEU A 47 5.49 11.58 -2.43
C LEU A 47 6.15 12.78 -3.12
#